data_AF-A0A175VYK5-F1
#
_entry.id   AF-A0A175VYK5-F1
#
_cell.length_a   1.000
_cell.length_b   1.000
_cell.length_c   1.000
_cell.angle_alpha   90.00
_cell.angle_beta   90.00
_cell.angle_gamma   90.00
#
_symmetry.space_group_name_H-M   'P 1'
#
loop_
_entity.id
_entity.type
_entity.pdbx_description
1 polymer ?
#
loop_
_entity_poly.entity_id
_entity_poly.type
_entity_poly.pdbx_seq_one_letter_code
_entity_poly.pdbx_strand_id
1 'polypeptide(L)'
;MTSLRAGQNSARPVASPDDDNTVVNACESKVFNIGRDAKLRDKFWIKGQPYSVVSMLGNDLLARQFDGATVYQAFLSALSYHRWHAPVSGKVKHCFVGEGTYFSEPLFELMAEGSGEINAQGIAIAQGYLAALATRAVTFLEADNPAIGLMAFIGVGMDEVSTCEITVKEGQRLRKGGEIGNVPNAVRDQMMRYDPKWATFNSVYINEKVKFHL
;
A
#
# COMPACT_ATOMS: atom_id res chain seq x y z
N MET A 1 -0.85 3.76 26.34
CA MET A 1 -1.43 3.75 24.98
C MET A 1 -2.16 2.43 24.82
N THR A 2 -3.47 2.46 24.60
CA THR A 2 -4.35 1.27 24.68
C THR A 2 -4.12 0.35 23.48
N SER A 3 -3.62 -0.86 23.73
CA SER A 3 -3.40 -1.92 22.73
C SER A 3 -4.75 -2.44 22.23
N LEU A 4 -5.03 -2.23 20.94
CA LEU A 4 -6.27 -2.65 20.28
C LEU A 4 -6.15 -4.11 19.81
N ARG A 5 -6.89 -5.01 20.46
CA ARG A 5 -7.20 -6.35 19.93
C ARG A 5 -8.37 -6.24 18.96
N ALA A 6 -8.43 -7.13 17.97
CA ALA A 6 -9.37 -7.19 16.84
C ALA A 6 -10.88 -7.38 17.21
N GLY A 7 -11.40 -6.70 18.25
CA GLY A 7 -12.72 -6.95 18.82
C GLY A 7 -13.59 -5.74 19.14
N GLN A 8 -13.21 -4.50 18.78
CA GLN A 8 -14.06 -3.32 18.97
C GLN A 8 -14.56 -2.79 17.62
N ASN A 9 -15.62 -3.42 17.08
CA ASN A 9 -16.29 -2.98 15.85
C ASN A 9 -16.77 -1.50 15.91
N SER A 10 -16.99 -0.96 17.12
CA SER A 10 -17.39 0.43 17.32
C SER A 10 -16.25 1.43 17.14
N ALA A 11 -14.98 1.01 17.22
CA ALA A 11 -13.84 1.92 17.20
C ALA A 11 -13.53 2.44 15.77
N ARG A 12 -13.88 1.66 14.74
CA ARG A 12 -13.62 2.01 13.33
C ARG A 12 -14.78 1.53 12.44
N PRO A 13 -15.90 2.27 12.38
CA PRO A 13 -16.99 1.92 11.48
C PRO A 13 -16.52 2.02 10.03
N VAL A 14 -16.94 1.06 9.21
CA VAL A 14 -16.76 1.13 7.76
C VAL A 14 -17.65 2.24 7.22
N ALA A 15 -17.09 3.19 6.48
CA ALA A 15 -17.89 4.26 5.87
C ALA A 15 -18.81 3.67 4.80
N SER A 16 -20.11 4.03 4.87
CA SER A 16 -21.16 3.61 3.96
C SER A 16 -21.09 2.11 3.61
N PRO A 17 -21.23 1.19 4.60
CA PRO A 17 -20.88 -0.22 4.44
C PRO A 17 -21.68 -0.93 3.34
N ASP A 18 -22.92 -0.48 3.08
CA ASP A 18 -23.84 -1.04 2.07
C ASP A 18 -23.86 -0.23 0.75
N ASP A 19 -23.03 0.81 0.62
CA ASP A 19 -22.89 1.58 -0.63
C ASP A 19 -21.63 1.17 -1.39
N ASP A 20 -21.80 0.43 -2.48
CA ASP A 20 -20.69 -0.02 -3.33
C ASP A 20 -20.11 1.10 -4.23
N ASN A 21 -20.65 2.33 -4.19
CA ASN A 21 -20.01 3.49 -4.85
C ASN A 21 -18.88 4.11 -4.02
N THR A 22 -18.83 3.81 -2.72
CA THR A 22 -17.84 4.37 -1.80
C THR A 22 -16.65 3.42 -1.63
N VAL A 23 -15.48 3.82 -2.13
CA VAL A 23 -14.19 3.18 -1.84
C VAL A 23 -13.69 3.69 -0.49
N VAL A 24 -13.43 2.77 0.45
CA VAL A 24 -12.91 3.14 1.78
C VAL A 24 -11.41 2.95 1.86
N ASN A 25 -10.77 3.68 2.78
CA ASN A 25 -9.38 3.44 3.11
C ASN A 25 -9.22 2.07 3.82
N ALA A 26 -8.15 1.37 3.50
CA ALA A 26 -7.85 -0.01 3.86
C ALA A 26 -7.11 -0.06 5.18
N CYS A 27 -6.48 1.06 5.56
CA CYS A 27 -5.75 1.21 6.80
C CYS A 27 -5.88 2.64 7.34
N GLU A 28 -5.32 2.85 8.52
CA GLU A 28 -5.26 4.15 9.19
C GLU A 28 -4.18 5.05 8.58
N SER A 29 -4.34 5.43 7.33
CA SER A 29 -3.30 6.13 6.59
C SER A 29 -3.67 7.58 6.26
N LYS A 30 -2.63 8.38 6.03
CA LYS A 30 -2.74 9.72 5.45
C LYS A 30 -2.30 9.67 4.00
N VAL A 31 -3.01 10.38 3.13
CA VAL A 31 -2.66 10.46 1.71
C VAL A 31 -1.22 10.97 1.54
N PHE A 32 -0.43 10.21 0.77
CA PHE A 32 0.90 10.61 0.32
C PHE A 32 0.81 11.25 -1.07
N ASN A 33 0.21 10.54 -2.03
CA ASN A 33 0.11 11.02 -3.40
C ASN A 33 -1.09 10.40 -4.14
N ILE A 34 -1.56 11.10 -5.17
CA ILE A 34 -2.51 10.58 -6.15
C ILE A 34 -1.91 10.75 -7.55
N GLY A 35 -1.45 9.65 -8.12
CA GLY A 35 -1.04 9.57 -9.53
C GLY A 35 -2.23 9.28 -10.42
N ARG A 36 -2.35 9.97 -11.56
CA ARG A 36 -3.32 9.64 -12.62
C ARG A 36 -2.56 9.26 -13.87
N ASP A 37 -3.18 8.43 -14.71
CA ASP A 37 -2.58 7.95 -15.96
C ASP A 37 -1.22 7.24 -15.72
N ALA A 38 -1.18 6.39 -14.68
CA ALA A 38 0.01 5.62 -14.35
C ALA A 38 0.35 4.67 -15.50
N LYS A 39 1.61 4.70 -15.94
CA LYS A 39 2.07 3.92 -17.10
C LYS A 39 2.36 2.49 -16.70
N LEU A 40 2.13 1.55 -17.63
CA LEU A 40 2.53 0.15 -17.42
C LEU A 40 3.97 0.03 -16.96
N ARG A 41 4.89 0.71 -17.64
CA ARG A 41 6.30 0.77 -17.27
C ARG A 41 6.76 2.21 -17.31
N ASP A 42 7.33 2.67 -16.21
CA ASP A 42 7.93 3.99 -16.12
C ASP A 42 9.33 3.90 -15.47
N LYS A 43 10.17 4.91 -15.72
CA LYS A 43 11.54 4.96 -15.19
C LYS A 43 11.62 5.95 -14.05
N PHE A 44 12.16 5.50 -12.93
CA PHE A 44 12.57 6.42 -11.86
C PHE A 44 13.58 7.43 -12.40
N TRP A 45 13.41 8.70 -12.00
CA TRP A 45 14.36 9.77 -12.31
C TRP A 45 14.71 10.50 -11.02
N ILE A 46 15.89 11.13 -10.97
CA ILE A 46 16.42 11.74 -9.73
C ILE A 46 15.50 12.78 -9.07
N LYS A 47 14.53 13.34 -9.82
CA LYS A 47 13.54 14.33 -9.34
C LYS A 47 12.09 13.82 -9.36
N GLY A 48 11.85 12.51 -9.53
CA GLY A 48 10.49 11.97 -9.63
C GLY A 48 10.39 10.50 -9.28
N GLN A 49 9.23 10.12 -8.72
CA GLN A 49 8.89 8.74 -8.39
C GLN A 49 7.63 8.33 -9.15
N PRO A 50 7.73 8.17 -10.49
CA PRO A 50 6.58 7.73 -11.28
C PRO A 50 6.20 6.29 -10.91
N TYR A 51 4.90 6.01 -10.97
CA TYR A 51 4.37 4.68 -10.72
C TYR A 51 4.53 3.81 -11.97
N SER A 52 5.49 2.88 -11.92
CA SER A 52 5.57 1.77 -12.89
C SER A 52 4.63 0.65 -12.43
N VAL A 53 3.46 0.55 -13.06
CA VAL A 53 2.40 -0.40 -12.67
C VAL A 53 2.90 -1.84 -12.66
N VAL A 54 3.65 -2.26 -13.69
CA VAL A 54 4.21 -3.62 -13.74
C VAL A 54 5.24 -3.87 -12.65
N SER A 55 6.01 -2.86 -12.24
CA SER A 55 6.97 -3.02 -11.15
C SER A 55 6.27 -3.16 -9.80
N MET A 56 5.26 -2.32 -9.56
CA MET A 56 4.44 -2.35 -8.34
C MET A 56 3.69 -3.68 -8.20
N LEU A 57 3.09 -4.15 -9.29
CA LEU A 57 2.31 -5.38 -9.35
C LEU A 57 3.15 -6.63 -9.68
N GLY A 58 4.47 -6.60 -9.47
CA GLY A 58 5.33 -7.79 -9.54
C GLY A 58 5.38 -8.47 -10.92
N ASN A 59 5.18 -7.72 -11.99
CA ASN A 59 5.08 -8.20 -13.37
C ASN A 59 3.97 -9.25 -13.59
N ASP A 60 2.93 -9.21 -12.74
CA ASP A 60 1.76 -10.06 -12.87
C ASP A 60 1.01 -9.80 -14.20
N LEU A 61 0.38 -10.83 -14.76
CA LEU A 61 -0.37 -10.72 -16.01
C LEU A 61 -1.54 -9.74 -15.94
N LEU A 62 -2.13 -9.57 -14.76
CA LEU A 62 -3.21 -8.61 -14.50
C LEU A 62 -2.74 -7.16 -14.50
N ALA A 63 -1.44 -6.91 -14.33
CA ALA A 63 -0.88 -5.56 -14.34
C ALA A 63 -1.21 -4.79 -15.63
N ARG A 64 -1.39 -5.50 -16.75
CA ARG A 64 -1.78 -4.92 -18.04
C ARG A 64 -3.17 -4.27 -18.05
N GLN A 65 -4.04 -4.66 -17.13
CA GLN A 65 -5.40 -4.08 -16.96
C GLN A 65 -5.40 -2.82 -16.09
N PHE A 66 -4.22 -2.27 -15.82
CA PHE A 66 -4.06 -1.05 -15.03
C PHE A 66 -3.23 -0.01 -15.80
N ASP A 67 -3.11 -0.14 -17.12
CA ASP A 67 -2.50 0.91 -17.93
C ASP A 67 -3.37 2.17 -17.90
N GLY A 68 -2.77 3.31 -17.58
CA GLY A 68 -3.51 4.56 -17.39
C GLY A 68 -4.31 4.63 -16.09
N ALA A 69 -4.09 3.71 -15.15
CA ALA A 69 -4.84 3.69 -13.90
C ALA A 69 -4.55 4.90 -13.00
N THR A 70 -5.48 5.17 -12.08
CA THR A 70 -5.28 6.07 -10.95
C THR A 70 -4.66 5.30 -9.81
N VAL A 71 -3.55 5.82 -9.30
CA VAL A 71 -2.81 5.32 -8.16
C VAL A 71 -3.08 6.24 -6.96
N TYR A 72 -3.69 5.71 -5.91
CA TYR A 72 -3.76 6.37 -4.61
C TYR A 72 -2.76 5.72 -3.69
N GLN A 73 -1.78 6.47 -3.21
CA GLN A 73 -0.82 6.00 -2.21
C GLN A 73 -1.04 6.74 -0.90
N ALA A 74 -1.10 5.99 0.19
CA ALA A 74 -1.24 6.52 1.53
C ALA A 74 -0.28 5.86 2.51
N PHE A 75 0.19 6.68 3.44
CA PHE A 75 1.21 6.39 4.41
C PHE A 75 0.61 6.11 5.79
N LEU A 76 1.07 5.04 6.41
CA LEU A 76 0.71 4.58 7.75
C LEU A 76 1.91 4.83 8.68
N SER A 77 1.66 5.50 9.80
CA SER A 77 2.67 5.67 10.85
C SER A 77 2.85 4.39 11.67
N ALA A 78 4.04 4.18 12.21
CA ALA A 78 4.40 3.13 13.17
C ALA A 78 3.42 2.94 14.35
N LEU A 79 2.74 4.01 14.79
CA LEU A 79 1.79 3.95 15.91
C LEU A 79 0.35 3.61 15.48
N SER A 80 0.13 3.44 14.18
CA SER A 80 -1.19 3.23 13.61
C SER A 80 -1.58 1.75 13.65
N TYR A 81 -2.80 1.44 13.23
CA TYR A 81 -3.23 0.05 13.09
C TYR A 81 -2.64 -0.65 11.85
N HIS A 82 -1.83 -1.70 12.08
CA HIS A 82 -1.00 -2.40 11.08
C HIS A 82 -1.70 -3.57 10.37
N ARG A 83 -3.01 -3.43 10.13
CA ARG A 83 -3.78 -4.38 9.33
C ARG A 83 -4.44 -3.68 8.16
N TRP A 84 -4.70 -4.46 7.12
CA TRP A 84 -5.33 -3.98 5.91
C TRP A 84 -6.71 -4.60 5.76
N HIS A 85 -7.63 -3.78 5.29
CA HIS A 85 -9.01 -4.13 5.07
C HIS A 85 -9.41 -3.88 3.62
N ALA A 86 -10.37 -4.67 3.12
CA ALA A 86 -10.86 -4.55 1.76
C ALA A 86 -11.48 -3.16 1.54
N PRO A 87 -10.99 -2.36 0.58
CA PRO A 87 -11.52 -1.02 0.30
C PRO A 87 -12.90 -1.04 -0.36
N VAL A 88 -13.30 -2.18 -0.93
CA VAL A 88 -14.56 -2.42 -1.63
C VAL A 88 -15.06 -3.83 -1.32
N SER A 89 -16.36 -4.05 -1.48
CA SER A 89 -16.94 -5.40 -1.53
C SER A 89 -16.61 -6.03 -2.88
N GLY A 90 -16.36 -7.35 -2.90
CA GLY A 90 -16.00 -8.03 -4.13
C GLY A 90 -15.42 -9.42 -3.93
N LYS A 91 -14.69 -9.89 -4.94
CA LYS A 91 -14.03 -11.21 -4.95
C LYS A 91 -12.53 -11.06 -5.15
N VAL A 92 -11.74 -11.78 -4.36
CA VAL A 92 -10.29 -11.89 -4.57
C VAL A 92 -10.05 -12.65 -5.87
N LYS A 93 -9.50 -11.96 -6.87
CA LYS A 93 -9.21 -12.54 -8.18
C LYS A 93 -7.86 -13.26 -8.17
N HIS A 94 -6.86 -12.63 -7.56
CA HIS A 94 -5.50 -13.15 -7.43
C HIS A 94 -4.82 -12.43 -6.26
N CYS A 95 -3.91 -13.08 -5.55
CA CYS A 95 -3.16 -12.44 -4.48
C CYS A 95 -1.81 -13.14 -4.24
N PHE A 96 -0.76 -12.37 -3.98
CA PHE A 96 0.58 -12.90 -3.75
C PHE A 96 1.45 -11.93 -2.93
N VAL A 97 2.50 -12.46 -2.32
CA VAL A 97 3.57 -11.67 -1.72
C VAL A 97 4.74 -11.64 -2.69
N GLY A 98 5.08 -10.46 -3.19
CA GLY A 98 6.27 -10.22 -4.00
C GLY A 98 7.44 -9.88 -3.10
N GLU A 99 8.51 -10.67 -3.19
CA GLU A 99 9.77 -10.37 -2.51
C GLU A 99 10.34 -9.03 -3.00
N GLY A 100 10.90 -8.27 -2.07
CA GLY A 100 11.50 -6.97 -2.34
C GLY A 100 12.89 -6.83 -1.76
N THR A 101 13.54 -5.71 -2.06
CA THR A 101 14.87 -5.39 -1.56
C THR A 101 14.83 -4.88 -0.12
N TYR A 102 15.75 -5.36 0.71
CA TYR A 102 15.96 -4.94 2.09
C TYR A 102 16.94 -3.77 2.13
N PHE A 103 16.66 -2.69 2.89
CA PHE A 103 17.48 -1.47 2.98
C PHE A 103 17.81 -0.81 1.63
N SER A 104 16.87 -0.82 0.69
CA SER A 104 17.06 -0.19 -0.61
C SER A 104 16.69 1.28 -0.52
N GLU A 105 17.69 2.16 -0.49
CA GLU A 105 17.48 3.60 -0.45
C GLU A 105 17.95 4.28 -1.75
N PRO A 106 17.15 5.18 -2.33
CA PRO A 106 17.55 5.90 -3.53
C PRO A 106 18.52 7.05 -3.20
N LEU A 107 19.40 7.38 -4.15
CA LEU A 107 20.44 8.41 -3.98
C LEU A 107 19.90 9.80 -3.55
N PHE A 108 18.65 10.13 -3.89
CA PHE A 108 18.05 11.43 -3.53
C PHE A 108 17.71 11.55 -2.04
N GLU A 109 17.80 10.47 -1.27
CA GLU A 109 17.79 10.54 0.20
C GLU A 109 19.09 11.06 0.78
N LEU A 110 20.17 11.08 -0.01
CA LEU A 110 21.42 11.71 0.38
C LEU A 110 21.36 13.16 -0.10
N MET A 111 21.58 14.13 0.80
CA MET A 111 21.39 15.56 0.49
C MET A 111 22.28 16.05 -0.67
N ALA A 112 23.36 15.35 -1.01
CA ALA A 112 24.11 15.51 -2.26
C ALA A 112 25.06 14.33 -2.49
N GLU A 113 25.33 14.00 -3.76
CA GLU A 113 26.49 13.18 -4.14
C GLU A 113 27.76 13.74 -3.47
N GLY A 114 28.40 12.95 -2.61
CA GLY A 114 29.67 13.31 -1.95
C GLY A 114 29.58 14.11 -0.65
N SER A 115 28.40 14.57 -0.20
CA SER A 115 28.28 15.27 1.09
C SER A 115 28.23 14.32 2.30
N GLY A 116 27.82 13.05 2.11
CA GLY A 116 27.62 12.11 3.21
C GLY A 116 26.49 12.50 4.18
N GLU A 117 25.76 13.59 3.92
CA GLU A 117 24.66 14.06 4.77
C GLU A 117 23.36 13.33 4.41
N ILE A 118 22.77 12.66 5.39
CA ILE A 118 21.49 11.95 5.29
C ILE A 118 20.36 12.99 5.32
N ASN A 119 19.43 12.93 4.37
CA ASN A 119 18.22 13.74 4.43
C ASN A 119 17.42 13.35 5.68
N ALA A 120 17.22 14.29 6.60
CA ALA A 120 16.52 14.05 7.86
C ALA A 120 15.03 13.64 7.69
N GLN A 121 14.45 13.81 6.51
CA GLN A 121 13.12 13.28 6.18
C GLN A 121 13.14 11.76 5.98
N GLY A 122 14.32 11.18 5.68
CA GLY A 122 14.54 9.75 5.48
C GLY A 122 13.55 9.12 4.52
N ILE A 123 13.22 7.86 4.78
CA ILE A 123 12.35 7.04 3.93
C ILE A 123 10.96 7.61 3.63
N ALA A 124 10.51 8.61 4.40
CA ALA A 124 9.25 9.30 4.15
C ALA A 124 9.24 10.01 2.78
N ILE A 125 10.41 10.27 2.16
CA ILE A 125 10.48 10.84 0.82
C ILE A 125 10.52 9.80 -0.29
N ALA A 126 11.02 8.57 -0.08
CA ALA A 126 11.13 7.53 -1.13
C ALA A 126 9.90 6.60 -1.24
N GLN A 127 8.74 7.02 -0.75
CA GLN A 127 7.55 6.17 -0.70
C GLN A 127 7.09 5.65 -2.07
N GLY A 128 7.17 6.45 -3.13
CA GLY A 128 6.83 6.02 -4.48
C GLY A 128 7.85 5.03 -5.07
N TYR A 129 9.13 5.17 -4.72
CA TYR A 129 10.20 4.22 -5.05
C TYR A 129 9.97 2.86 -4.37
N LEU A 130 9.65 2.87 -3.07
CA LEU A 130 9.43 1.64 -2.30
C LEU A 130 8.19 0.87 -2.74
N ALA A 131 7.18 1.56 -3.28
CA ALA A 131 6.00 0.92 -3.86
C ALA A 131 6.33 -0.04 -5.02
N ALA A 132 7.53 0.04 -5.60
CA ALA A 132 8.00 -0.86 -6.66
C ALA A 132 9.10 -1.84 -6.22
N LEU A 133 9.77 -1.60 -5.09
CA LEU A 133 11.00 -2.32 -4.71
C LEU A 133 10.94 -3.03 -3.36
N ALA A 134 10.23 -2.48 -2.37
CA ALA A 134 10.09 -3.11 -1.06
C ALA A 134 9.22 -4.37 -1.12
N THR A 135 9.14 -5.17 -0.07
CA THR A 135 8.26 -6.35 -0.07
C THR A 135 6.79 -5.93 -0.18
N ARG A 136 6.00 -6.60 -1.02
CA ARG A 136 4.63 -6.18 -1.36
C ARG A 136 3.64 -7.33 -1.24
N ALA A 137 2.61 -7.17 -0.41
CA ALA A 137 1.40 -7.98 -0.50
C ALA A 137 0.46 -7.37 -1.55
N VAL A 138 0.29 -8.03 -2.68
CA VAL A 138 -0.59 -7.61 -3.77
C VAL A 138 -1.88 -8.42 -3.71
N THR A 139 -3.03 -7.75 -3.71
CA THR A 139 -4.35 -8.37 -3.76
C THR A 139 -5.19 -7.72 -4.86
N PHE A 140 -5.53 -8.50 -5.87
CA PHE A 140 -6.47 -8.09 -6.91
C PHE A 140 -7.90 -8.40 -6.48
N LEU A 141 -8.74 -7.37 -6.45
CA LEU A 141 -10.14 -7.43 -6.07
C LEU A 141 -10.99 -7.07 -7.27
N GLU A 142 -11.87 -7.99 -7.68
CA GLU A 142 -12.96 -7.68 -8.58
C GLU A 142 -14.09 -7.08 -7.75
N ALA A 143 -14.31 -5.77 -7.87
CA ALA A 143 -15.33 -5.06 -7.10
C ALA A 143 -16.74 -5.45 -7.54
N ASP A 144 -17.68 -5.53 -6.59
CA ASP A 144 -19.10 -5.76 -6.89
C ASP A 144 -19.70 -4.58 -7.69
N ASN A 145 -19.15 -3.38 -7.55
CA ASN A 145 -19.50 -2.24 -8.40
C ASN A 145 -18.74 -2.33 -9.75
N PRO A 146 -19.43 -2.56 -10.88
CA PRO A 146 -18.79 -2.67 -12.19
C PRO A 146 -18.17 -1.35 -12.68
N ALA A 147 -18.56 -0.20 -12.12
CA ALA A 147 -17.91 1.08 -12.41
C ALA A 147 -16.49 1.15 -11.85
N ILE A 148 -16.22 0.44 -10.74
CA ILE A 148 -14.89 0.27 -10.17
C ILE A 148 -14.16 -0.86 -10.93
N GLY A 149 -14.80 -2.02 -11.10
CA GLY A 149 -14.20 -3.15 -11.79
C GLY A 149 -13.00 -3.74 -11.03
N LEU A 150 -11.92 -4.06 -11.75
CA LEU A 150 -10.72 -4.64 -11.15
C LEU A 150 -9.93 -3.57 -10.39
N MET A 151 -9.63 -3.84 -9.12
CA MET A 151 -8.81 -3.01 -8.25
C MET A 151 -7.61 -3.82 -7.77
N ALA A 152 -6.43 -3.21 -7.67
CA ALA A 152 -5.31 -3.79 -6.96
C ALA A 152 -5.07 -3.03 -5.65
N PHE A 153 -5.00 -3.76 -4.55
CA PHE A 153 -4.47 -3.30 -3.28
C PHE A 153 -3.01 -3.77 -3.15
N ILE A 154 -2.12 -2.88 -2.73
CA ILE A 154 -0.72 -3.21 -2.45
C ILE A 154 -0.39 -2.75 -1.03
N GLY A 155 -0.14 -3.71 -0.13
CA GLY A 155 0.48 -3.47 1.16
C GLY A 155 2.00 -3.50 1.02
N VAL A 156 2.69 -2.43 1.40
CA VAL A 156 4.14 -2.30 1.25
C VAL A 156 4.80 -2.36 2.63
N GLY A 157 5.63 -3.38 2.86
CA GLY A 157 6.51 -3.45 4.03
C GLY A 157 7.80 -2.68 3.74
N MET A 158 7.88 -1.43 4.20
CA MET A 158 9.00 -0.55 3.87
C MET A 158 10.24 -0.89 4.69
N ASP A 159 11.39 -0.53 4.11
CA ASP A 159 12.73 -0.66 4.69
C ASP A 159 13.04 -2.06 5.20
N GLU A 160 12.99 -2.22 6.51
CA GLU A 160 13.40 -3.38 7.27
C GLU A 160 12.27 -4.34 7.58
N VAL A 161 11.01 -3.88 7.44
CA VAL A 161 9.88 -4.70 7.87
C VAL A 161 9.73 -5.92 6.97
N SER A 162 10.16 -5.83 5.70
CA SER A 162 10.37 -6.89 4.68
C SER A 162 9.45 -8.12 4.72
N THR A 163 8.27 -7.98 5.29
CA THR A 163 7.34 -9.05 5.58
C THR A 163 5.96 -8.50 5.38
N CYS A 164 5.14 -9.24 4.64
CA CYS A 164 3.74 -8.95 4.44
C CYS A 164 3.01 -10.27 4.49
N GLU A 165 1.86 -10.30 5.15
CA GLU A 165 1.02 -11.49 5.25
C GLU A 165 -0.33 -11.19 4.61
N ILE A 166 -0.76 -12.07 3.71
CA ILE A 166 -2.09 -12.05 3.11
C ILE A 166 -2.94 -13.07 3.85
N THR A 167 -4.10 -12.64 4.37
CA THR A 167 -5.01 -13.48 5.15
C THR A 167 -6.20 -14.00 4.34
N VAL A 168 -6.27 -13.63 3.06
CA VAL A 168 -7.31 -14.05 2.11
C VAL A 168 -6.79 -15.01 1.06
N LYS A 169 -7.71 -15.72 0.39
CA LYS A 169 -7.38 -16.67 -0.69
C LYS A 169 -8.05 -16.25 -1.99
N GLU A 170 -7.47 -16.68 -3.10
CA GLU A 170 -8.11 -16.56 -4.40
C GLU A 170 -9.50 -17.19 -4.40
N GLY A 171 -10.43 -16.50 -5.05
CA GLY A 171 -11.83 -16.91 -5.09
C GLY A 171 -12.65 -16.48 -3.87
N GLN A 172 -12.02 -16.04 -2.78
CA GLN A 172 -12.72 -15.61 -1.57
C GLN A 172 -13.57 -14.35 -1.83
N ARG A 173 -14.81 -14.37 -1.35
CA ARG A 173 -15.66 -13.19 -1.29
C ARG A 173 -15.36 -12.37 -0.05
N LEU A 174 -15.29 -11.05 -0.24
CA LEU A 174 -15.01 -10.07 0.81
C LEU A 174 -16.11 -9.02 0.83
N ARG A 175 -16.49 -8.61 2.04
CA ARG A 175 -17.24 -7.38 2.24
C ARG A 175 -16.25 -6.23 2.47
N LYS A 176 -16.64 -5.02 2.07
CA LYS A 176 -15.91 -3.80 2.39
C LYS A 176 -15.61 -3.73 3.89
N GLY A 177 -14.35 -3.46 4.24
CA GLY A 177 -13.85 -3.49 5.61
C GLY A 177 -13.44 -4.88 6.14
N GLY A 178 -13.58 -5.96 5.37
CA GLY A 178 -13.06 -7.28 5.75
C GLY A 178 -11.52 -7.31 5.75
N GLU A 179 -10.89 -7.97 6.72
CA GLU A 179 -9.42 -8.07 6.77
C GLU A 179 -8.87 -8.83 5.55
N ILE A 180 -7.81 -8.28 4.94
CA ILE A 180 -7.13 -8.89 3.76
C ILE A 180 -5.67 -9.24 4.03
N GLY A 181 -5.08 -8.67 5.07
CA GLY A 181 -3.70 -8.96 5.42
C GLY A 181 -3.18 -8.06 6.53
N ASN A 182 -1.91 -8.25 6.87
CA ASN A 182 -1.22 -7.48 7.87
C ASN A 182 0.30 -7.47 7.65
N VAL A 183 0.97 -6.63 8.43
CA VAL A 183 2.45 -6.57 8.52
C VAL A 183 2.86 -7.06 9.92
N PRO A 184 3.13 -8.37 10.09
CA PRO A 184 3.19 -8.97 11.43
C PRO A 184 4.39 -8.49 12.26
N ASN A 185 5.52 -8.21 11.60
CA ASN A 185 6.75 -7.81 12.30
C ASN A 185 6.88 -6.29 12.50
N ALA A 186 5.92 -5.50 12.00
CA ALA A 186 5.96 -4.04 12.06
C ALA A 186 6.33 -3.49 13.45
N VAL A 187 5.66 -3.98 14.49
CA VAL A 187 5.87 -3.53 15.87
C VAL A 187 7.12 -4.15 16.50
N ARG A 188 7.49 -5.38 16.08
CA ARG A 188 8.69 -6.04 16.58
C ARG A 188 9.95 -5.31 16.13
N ASP A 189 9.98 -4.93 14.86
CA ASP A 189 11.11 -4.23 14.25
C ASP A 189 11.23 -2.81 14.84
N GLN A 190 10.10 -2.17 15.23
CA GLN A 190 10.09 -0.93 16.03
C GLN A 190 10.77 -1.09 17.40
N MET A 191 10.45 -2.14 18.17
CA MET A 191 10.99 -2.33 19.53
C MET A 191 12.52 -2.45 19.51
N MET A 192 13.11 -2.93 18.41
CA MET A 192 14.57 -3.01 18.30
C MET A 192 15.25 -1.64 18.16
N ARG A 193 14.56 -0.58 17.70
CA ARG A 193 15.18 0.72 17.40
C ARG A 193 14.89 1.86 18.37
N TYR A 194 13.98 1.72 19.33
CA TYR A 194 13.60 2.78 20.31
C TYR A 194 13.08 4.11 19.70
N ASP A 195 13.11 4.30 18.37
CA ASP A 195 12.59 5.47 17.65
C ASP A 195 11.37 5.08 16.77
N PRO A 196 10.14 5.49 17.15
CA PRO A 196 8.92 5.15 16.44
C PRO A 196 8.77 5.83 15.07
N LYS A 197 9.73 6.62 14.60
CA LYS A 197 9.66 7.27 13.28
C LYS A 197 9.97 6.33 12.10
N TRP A 198 10.59 5.17 12.33
CA TRP A 198 11.27 4.40 11.28
C TRP A 198 10.52 3.18 10.73
N ALA A 199 9.56 2.60 11.44
CA ALA A 199 8.72 1.54 10.87
C ALA A 199 7.50 2.15 10.18
N THR A 200 7.61 2.35 8.88
CA THR A 200 6.59 3.06 8.11
C THR A 200 6.01 2.14 7.03
N PHE A 201 4.74 2.34 6.68
CA PHE A 201 4.06 1.45 5.72
C PHE A 201 3.27 2.25 4.72
N ASN A 202 3.13 1.68 3.53
CA ASN A 202 2.35 2.28 2.46
C ASN A 202 1.27 1.32 1.98
N SER A 203 0.10 1.88 1.70
CA SER A 203 -0.98 1.22 0.97
C SER A 203 -1.19 1.92 -0.36
N VAL A 204 -1.35 1.14 -1.43
CA VAL A 204 -1.68 1.67 -2.74
C VAL A 204 -2.98 1.07 -3.27
N TYR A 205 -3.89 1.90 -3.78
CA TYR A 205 -4.98 1.48 -4.67
C TYR A 205 -4.65 1.81 -6.10
N ILE A 206 -4.90 0.87 -7.00
CA ILE A 206 -4.80 1.09 -8.43
C ILE A 206 -6.15 0.77 -9.06
N ASN A 207 -6.72 1.72 -9.81
CA ASN A 207 -7.98 1.53 -10.54
C ASN A 207 -8.10 2.48 -11.74
N GLU A 208 -8.59 1.99 -12.88
CA GLU A 208 -8.76 2.78 -14.12
C GLU A 208 -9.85 3.87 -14.04
N LYS A 209 -10.83 3.75 -13.14
CA LYS A 209 -12.10 4.51 -13.20
C LYS A 209 -12.46 5.25 -11.90
N VAL A 210 -11.75 5.01 -10.79
CA VAL A 210 -12.11 5.63 -9.50
C VAL A 210 -11.68 7.09 -9.45
N LYS A 211 -12.66 7.97 -9.19
CA LYS A 211 -12.41 9.31 -8.63
C LYS A 211 -12.45 9.20 -7.11
N PHE A 212 -11.32 9.43 -6.45
CA PHE A 212 -11.29 9.50 -4.98
C PHE A 212 -11.98 10.80 -4.53
N HIS A 213 -13.09 10.68 -3.81
CA HIS A 213 -13.59 11.75 -2.93
C HIS A 213 -12.83 11.61 -1.61
N LEU A 214 -11.90 12.53 -1.34
CA LEU A 214 -11.15 12.62 -0.09
C LEU A 214 -11.79 13.68 0.82
#